data_AF-F7W0V9-F1
#
_entry.id   AF-F7W0V9-F1
#
_cell.length_a   1.000
_cell.length_b   1.000
_cell.length_c   1.000
_cell.angle_alpha   90.00
_cell.angle_beta   90.00
_cell.angle_gamma   90.00
#
_symmetry.space_group_name_H-M   'P 1'
#
loop_
_entity.id
_entity.type
_entity.pdbx_description
1 polymer ?
#
loop_
_entity_poly.entity_id
_entity_poly.type
_entity_poly.pdbx_seq_one_letter_code
_entity_poly.pdbx_strand_id
1 'polypeptide(L)'
;MASRTPGTSLSATSQAQPQGKPHSINEYTSVKKPPHLDRLTSVTHQEATVESVTIDVEDGPDGFVPGFLHMPPNFTSAAASQEHHRTAAILLSGAGGGVTGPSSIYLSLACKLATLSSGIPTLRLDYRYPARSKYCVADVYAGMKYLQDLYGLDRFVLIGWSFGGAPVFTVGGADQRVVGCATVASQTAETEGIRKLPPRPVLLLHGTGDRTLSYACSERLYAMYGDKGSRQLELFDGDSHALTGNAATAEGMLCEFIAKCAGVEVDDGLRREVVEAELVGDGERDELMRRGGDLRGPERRE
;
A
#
# COMPACT_ATOMS: atom_id res chain seq x y z
N MET A 1 26.03 -22.49 3.86
CA MET A 1 25.17 -21.43 4.43
C MET A 1 23.94 -22.12 4.99
N ALA A 2 23.60 -21.92 6.26
CA ALA A 2 22.43 -22.57 6.85
C ALA A 2 21.16 -22.01 6.21
N SER A 3 20.42 -22.87 5.50
CA SER A 3 19.05 -22.60 5.04
C SER A 3 18.19 -22.32 6.29
N ARG A 4 17.88 -21.05 6.54
CA ARG A 4 16.82 -20.69 7.48
C ARG A 4 15.50 -20.86 6.74
N THR A 5 14.60 -21.66 7.28
CA THR A 5 13.23 -21.75 6.79
C THR A 5 12.59 -20.37 6.88
N PRO A 6 12.00 -19.83 5.80
CA PRO A 6 11.28 -18.56 5.83
C PRO A 6 10.12 -18.57 6.85
N GLY A 7 9.80 -17.42 7.41
CA GLY A 7 8.72 -17.28 8.39
C GLY A 7 7.32 -17.26 7.77
N THR A 8 6.30 -17.20 8.63
CA THR A 8 4.88 -17.01 8.23
C THR A 8 4.23 -15.79 8.89
N SER A 9 4.98 -15.06 9.72
CA SER A 9 4.53 -13.93 10.53
C SER A 9 5.69 -13.01 10.92
N LEU A 10 5.48 -11.70 10.79
CA LEU A 10 6.31 -10.63 11.37
C LEU A 10 5.56 -9.84 12.46
N SER A 11 4.33 -10.25 12.83
CA SER A 11 3.58 -9.63 13.92
C SER A 11 4.31 -9.73 15.25
N ALA A 12 4.37 -8.62 15.99
CA ALA A 12 4.90 -8.57 17.34
C ALA A 12 3.85 -9.09 18.35
N THR A 13 4.14 -10.22 18.99
CA THR A 13 3.32 -10.74 20.10
C THR A 13 3.66 -10.01 21.39
N SER A 14 2.94 -8.94 21.76
CA SER A 14 2.96 -8.50 23.16
C SER A 14 1.68 -7.77 23.57
N GLN A 15 1.15 -8.16 24.73
CA GLN A 15 0.13 -7.44 25.50
C GLN A 15 0.65 -6.14 26.15
N ALA A 16 1.95 -5.85 26.02
CA ALA A 16 2.57 -4.65 26.59
C ALA A 16 2.26 -3.42 25.74
N GLN A 17 2.03 -2.27 26.38
CA GLN A 17 1.93 -1.00 25.66
C GLN A 17 3.18 -0.77 24.78
N PRO A 18 3.02 -0.22 23.57
CA PRO A 18 4.14 0.13 22.73
C PRO A 18 5.10 1.08 23.45
N GLN A 19 6.41 0.87 23.30
CA GLN A 19 7.43 1.78 23.80
C GLN A 19 7.86 2.72 22.67
N GLY A 20 7.83 4.04 22.92
CA GLY A 20 8.21 5.06 21.93
C GLY A 20 7.02 5.92 21.48
N LYS A 21 7.32 7.10 20.94
CA LYS A 21 6.31 7.97 20.31
C LYS A 21 6.19 7.63 18.82
N PRO A 22 4.99 7.74 18.22
CA PRO A 22 4.83 7.70 16.77
C PRO A 22 5.79 8.66 16.05
N HIS A 23 6.21 8.26 14.85
CA HIS A 23 7.07 9.09 14.02
C HIS A 23 6.37 10.37 13.55
N SER A 24 7.14 11.43 13.36
CA SER A 24 6.64 12.68 12.77
C SER A 24 6.72 12.62 11.25
N ILE A 25 5.72 13.18 10.55
CA ILE A 25 5.75 13.33 9.09
C ILE A 25 6.99 14.08 8.58
N ASN A 26 7.58 14.95 9.42
CA ASN A 26 8.79 15.70 9.09
C ASN A 26 10.02 14.81 8.88
N GLU A 27 10.06 13.63 9.50
CA GLU A 27 11.13 12.65 9.31
C GLU A 27 11.17 12.10 7.88
N TYR A 28 10.03 12.14 7.17
CA TYR A 28 9.87 11.57 5.83
C TYR A 28 9.88 12.62 4.71
N THR A 29 10.16 13.89 5.03
CA THR A 29 10.13 15.00 4.04
C THR A 29 10.96 14.71 2.79
N SER A 30 12.07 14.01 2.99
CA SER A 30 13.02 13.65 1.92
C SER A 30 12.45 12.63 0.91
N VAL A 31 11.37 11.92 1.25
CA VAL A 31 10.67 10.93 0.41
C VAL A 31 9.21 11.35 0.19
N LYS A 32 8.95 12.65 0.11
CA LYS A 32 7.61 13.18 -0.19
C LYS A 32 7.16 12.83 -1.62
N LYS A 33 8.08 12.90 -2.59
CA LYS A 33 7.87 12.65 -4.02
C LYS A 33 8.95 11.68 -4.56
N PRO A 34 8.68 10.94 -5.65
CA PRO A 34 9.70 10.11 -6.30
C PRO A 34 10.81 10.98 -6.94
N PRO A 35 12.06 10.47 -7.06
CA PRO A 35 13.19 11.24 -7.60
C PRO A 35 13.00 11.75 -9.03
N HIS A 36 12.33 10.97 -9.87
CA HIS A 36 12.18 11.25 -11.31
C HIS A 36 10.75 11.59 -11.70
N LEU A 37 10.04 12.36 -10.87
CA LEU A 37 8.65 12.77 -11.13
C LEU A 37 8.51 13.56 -12.45
N ASP A 38 9.56 14.24 -12.89
CA ASP A 38 9.63 14.98 -14.16
C ASP A 38 9.39 14.10 -15.39
N ARG A 39 9.74 12.81 -15.32
CA ARG A 39 9.45 11.85 -16.39
C ARG A 39 7.95 11.65 -16.60
N LEU A 40 7.17 11.75 -15.53
CA LEU A 40 5.71 11.67 -15.60
C LEU A 40 5.12 13.01 -16.05
N THR A 41 5.52 14.12 -15.41
CA THR A 41 4.92 15.44 -15.66
C THR A 41 5.24 15.97 -17.07
N SER A 42 6.36 15.57 -17.66
CA SER A 42 6.73 15.94 -19.04
C SER A 42 5.83 15.31 -20.10
N VAL A 43 5.23 14.14 -19.80
CA VAL A 43 4.35 13.41 -20.72
C VAL A 43 2.88 13.75 -20.45
N THR A 44 2.47 13.72 -19.18
CA THR A 44 1.05 13.93 -18.81
C THR A 44 0.66 15.40 -18.74
N HIS A 45 1.63 16.31 -18.60
CA HIS A 45 1.41 17.71 -18.21
C HIS A 45 0.59 17.88 -16.92
N GLN A 46 0.59 16.85 -16.07
CA GLN A 46 -0.12 16.81 -14.81
C GLN A 46 0.84 16.47 -13.68
N GLU A 47 0.63 17.07 -12.51
CA GLU A 47 1.39 16.76 -11.30
C GLU A 47 0.44 16.59 -10.11
N ALA A 48 0.63 15.53 -9.35
CA ALA A 48 -0.15 15.30 -8.14
C ALA A 48 0.11 16.37 -7.08
N THR A 49 -0.95 16.82 -6.40
CA THR A 49 -0.80 17.61 -5.18
C THR A 49 -0.45 16.67 -4.03
N VAL A 50 0.72 16.87 -3.41
CA VAL A 50 1.19 16.00 -2.32
C VAL A 50 1.15 16.75 -0.99
N GLU A 51 0.26 16.31 -0.12
CA GLU A 51 0.02 16.88 1.21
C GLU A 51 0.69 16.01 2.28
N SER A 52 1.37 16.66 3.23
CA SER A 52 1.87 16.00 4.44
C SER A 52 0.72 15.98 5.45
N VAL A 53 0.25 14.80 5.85
CA VAL A 53 -0.90 14.66 6.75
C VAL A 53 -0.49 14.04 8.08
N THR A 54 -1.17 14.48 9.13
CA THR A 54 -1.02 13.99 10.50
C THR A 54 -2.43 13.73 11.01
N ILE A 55 -2.83 12.47 11.04
CA ILE A 55 -4.23 12.04 11.18
C ILE A 55 -4.48 11.60 12.61
N ASP A 56 -5.50 12.16 13.26
CA ASP A 56 -5.87 11.80 14.63
C ASP A 56 -6.46 10.38 14.68
N VAL A 57 -6.13 9.62 15.73
CA VAL A 57 -6.62 8.24 15.91
C VAL A 57 -7.33 8.13 17.25
N GLU A 58 -8.66 8.03 17.19
CA GLU A 58 -9.58 8.09 18.33
C GLU A 58 -9.64 6.79 19.18
N ASP A 59 -8.50 6.15 19.47
CA ASP A 59 -8.44 4.89 20.25
C ASP A 59 -7.59 4.96 21.53
N GLY A 60 -7.00 6.13 21.83
CA GLY A 60 -6.23 6.40 23.04
C GLY A 60 -5.47 7.73 23.00
N PRO A 61 -4.74 8.08 24.07
CA PRO A 61 -3.93 9.32 24.14
C PRO A 61 -2.70 9.31 23.22
N ASP A 62 -2.46 8.20 22.52
CA ASP A 62 -1.22 7.84 21.84
C ASP A 62 -1.24 8.11 20.32
N GLY A 63 -1.97 9.15 19.92
CA GLY A 63 -1.43 10.09 18.93
C GLY A 63 -1.89 9.96 17.50
N PHE A 64 -1.22 10.77 16.68
CA PHE A 64 -1.50 10.97 15.28
C PHE A 64 -0.65 10.03 14.41
N VAL A 65 -1.24 9.47 13.36
CA VAL A 65 -0.51 8.70 12.34
C VAL A 65 -0.08 9.62 11.20
N PRO A 66 1.21 9.63 10.80
CA PRO A 66 1.66 10.45 9.69
C PRO A 66 1.43 9.75 8.35
N GLY A 67 1.29 10.54 7.29
CA GLY A 67 1.24 10.03 5.93
C GLY A 67 1.43 11.11 4.86
N PHE A 68 1.48 10.68 3.61
CA PHE A 68 1.43 11.57 2.46
C PHE A 68 0.18 11.28 1.63
N LEU A 69 -0.66 12.30 1.45
CA LEU A 69 -1.84 12.23 0.61
C LEU A 69 -1.50 12.79 -0.78
N HIS A 70 -1.68 11.96 -1.81
CA HIS A 70 -1.48 12.32 -3.22
C HIS A 70 -2.86 12.54 -3.83
N MET A 71 -3.17 13.78 -4.19
CA MET A 71 -4.44 14.18 -4.76
C MET A 71 -4.29 14.46 -6.26
N PRO A 72 -5.28 14.09 -7.10
CA PRO A 72 -5.33 14.52 -8.49
C PRO A 72 -5.27 16.05 -8.61
N PRO A 73 -4.57 16.61 -9.62
CA PRO A 73 -4.36 18.06 -9.75
C PRO A 73 -5.67 18.87 -9.83
N ASN A 74 -6.71 18.28 -10.40
CA ASN A 74 -8.02 18.91 -10.58
C ASN A 74 -9.08 18.31 -9.66
N PHE A 75 -8.68 17.78 -8.49
CA PHE A 75 -9.63 17.24 -7.53
C PHE A 75 -10.54 18.36 -7.02
N THR A 76 -11.79 18.34 -7.48
CA THR A 76 -12.88 19.08 -6.86
C THR A 76 -13.58 18.09 -5.95
N SER A 77 -13.86 18.45 -4.69
CA SER A 77 -14.70 17.59 -3.85
C SER A 77 -16.09 17.55 -4.49
N ALA A 78 -16.32 16.51 -5.30
CA ALA A 78 -17.43 16.53 -6.24
C ALA A 78 -18.75 16.52 -5.44
N ALA A 79 -19.64 17.43 -5.79
CA ALA A 79 -21.04 17.32 -5.42
C ALA A 79 -21.61 16.00 -5.99
N ALA A 80 -21.77 14.98 -5.14
CA ALA A 80 -22.63 13.79 -5.15
C ALA A 80 -22.90 12.98 -6.45
N SER A 81 -22.41 13.37 -7.63
CA SER A 81 -22.96 12.93 -8.93
C SER A 81 -22.00 12.17 -9.85
N GLN A 82 -20.77 11.85 -9.40
CA GLN A 82 -19.81 11.04 -10.17
C GLN A 82 -19.18 9.97 -9.27
N GLU A 83 -19.63 8.71 -9.37
CA GLU A 83 -19.21 7.59 -8.50
C GLU A 83 -17.70 7.28 -8.57
N HIS A 84 -17.05 7.57 -9.71
CA HIS A 84 -15.61 7.35 -9.90
C HIS A 84 -14.73 8.25 -9.00
N HIS A 85 -15.21 9.42 -8.59
CA HIS A 85 -14.43 10.40 -7.82
C HIS A 85 -14.39 10.12 -6.30
N ARG A 86 -14.89 8.96 -5.87
CA ARG A 86 -15.08 8.63 -4.44
C ARG A 86 -14.17 7.51 -3.94
N THR A 87 -13.36 6.92 -4.83
CA THR A 87 -12.45 5.82 -4.49
C THR A 87 -11.04 6.35 -4.21
N ALA A 88 -10.47 5.94 -3.08
CA ALA A 88 -9.09 6.22 -2.71
C ALA A 88 -8.28 4.93 -2.53
N ALA A 89 -6.97 4.98 -2.76
CA ALA A 89 -6.05 3.93 -2.37
C ALA A 89 -5.37 4.27 -1.05
N ILE A 90 -5.15 3.27 -0.19
CA ILE A 90 -4.32 3.41 1.02
C ILE A 90 -3.20 2.38 0.94
N LEU A 91 -1.97 2.86 0.95
CA LEU A 91 -0.75 2.07 0.82
C LEU A 91 -0.10 1.89 2.19
N LEU A 92 0.08 0.64 2.57
CA LEU A 92 0.44 0.20 3.91
C LEU A 92 1.74 -0.62 3.86
N SER A 93 2.74 -0.17 4.61
CA SER A 93 4.10 -0.74 4.60
C SER A 93 4.22 -1.96 5.53
N GLY A 94 5.42 -2.51 5.64
CA GLY A 94 5.72 -3.71 6.43
C GLY A 94 5.78 -3.48 7.95
N ALA A 95 6.35 -4.45 8.65
CA ALA A 95 6.58 -4.47 10.09
C ALA A 95 7.58 -3.39 10.54
N GLY A 96 8.37 -2.83 9.63
CA GLY A 96 9.20 -1.65 9.86
C GLY A 96 8.40 -0.34 9.93
N GLY A 97 7.16 -0.33 9.44
CA GLY A 97 6.41 0.89 9.17
C GLY A 97 6.92 1.55 7.89
N GLY A 98 6.91 2.87 7.88
CA GLY A 98 7.40 3.67 6.77
C GLY A 98 6.35 3.94 5.69
N VAL A 99 6.78 4.68 4.67
CA VAL A 99 5.86 5.29 3.69
C VAL A 99 6.20 4.97 2.24
N THR A 100 7.24 4.18 1.95
CA THR A 100 7.69 3.95 0.56
C THR A 100 7.39 2.55 0.04
N GLY A 101 7.11 1.60 0.93
CA GLY A 101 6.72 0.24 0.58
C GLY A 101 7.84 -0.61 -0.03
N PRO A 102 7.50 -1.79 -0.58
CA PRO A 102 8.47 -2.72 -1.14
C PRO A 102 9.17 -2.07 -2.32
N SER A 103 10.50 -2.11 -2.35
CA SER A 103 11.28 -1.54 -3.46
C SER A 103 10.96 -0.07 -3.76
N SER A 104 10.49 0.67 -2.75
CA SER A 104 9.99 2.05 -2.89
C SER A 104 8.86 2.24 -3.91
N ILE A 105 8.12 1.18 -4.24
CA ILE A 105 7.02 1.19 -5.22
C ILE A 105 5.97 2.24 -4.86
N TYR A 106 5.63 2.42 -3.58
CA TYR A 106 4.54 3.31 -3.19
C TYR A 106 4.81 4.78 -3.54
N LEU A 107 6.07 5.23 -3.58
CA LEU A 107 6.43 6.60 -3.97
C LEU A 107 5.96 6.93 -5.39
N SER A 108 6.30 6.04 -6.31
CA SER A 108 5.99 6.18 -7.73
C SER A 108 4.50 5.89 -7.98
N LEU A 109 3.98 4.81 -7.39
CA LEU A 109 2.60 4.36 -7.54
C LEU A 109 1.59 5.45 -7.16
N ALA A 110 1.79 6.13 -6.04
CA ALA A 110 0.87 7.16 -5.57
C ALA A 110 0.78 8.37 -6.53
N CYS A 111 1.91 8.78 -7.13
CA CYS A 111 1.93 9.83 -8.14
C CYS A 111 1.27 9.37 -9.45
N LYS A 112 1.56 8.14 -9.91
CA LYS A 112 0.94 7.56 -11.12
C LYS A 112 -0.58 7.51 -11.01
N LEU A 113 -1.10 7.01 -9.88
CA LEU A 113 -2.54 6.91 -9.63
C LEU A 113 -3.22 8.27 -9.63
N ALA A 114 -2.60 9.29 -9.04
CA ALA A 114 -3.13 10.65 -9.02
C ALA A 114 -3.17 11.32 -10.40
N THR A 115 -2.33 10.90 -11.35
CA THR A 115 -2.25 11.43 -12.71
C THR A 115 -2.93 10.57 -13.79
N LEU A 116 -3.56 9.45 -13.41
CA LEU A 116 -4.46 8.74 -14.33
C LEU A 116 -5.63 9.65 -14.71
N SER A 117 -6.33 9.34 -15.82
CA SER A 117 -7.46 10.11 -16.38
C SER A 117 -8.26 10.97 -15.38
N SER A 118 -9.10 10.36 -14.54
CA SER A 118 -9.85 11.06 -13.47
C SER A 118 -9.07 11.20 -12.15
N GLY A 119 -7.91 10.55 -12.06
CA GLY A 119 -7.04 10.45 -10.90
C GLY A 119 -7.65 9.63 -9.76
N ILE A 120 -6.79 9.02 -8.95
CA ILE A 120 -7.18 8.25 -7.77
C ILE A 120 -6.41 8.81 -6.57
N PRO A 121 -7.09 9.50 -5.62
CA PRO A 121 -6.50 9.90 -4.36
C PRO A 121 -5.79 8.74 -3.67
N THR A 122 -4.54 8.93 -3.28
CA THR A 122 -3.73 7.86 -2.70
C THR A 122 -3.03 8.31 -1.43
N LEU A 123 -3.31 7.63 -0.32
CA LEU A 123 -2.68 7.87 0.97
C LEU A 123 -1.56 6.85 1.23
N ARG A 124 -0.32 7.32 1.32
CA ARG A 124 0.81 6.54 1.86
C ARG A 124 0.84 6.73 3.37
N LEU A 125 0.45 5.69 4.11
CA LEU A 125 0.25 5.76 5.55
C LEU A 125 1.37 4.98 6.28
N ASP A 126 2.00 5.62 7.26
CA ASP A 126 2.86 4.92 8.23
C ASP A 126 1.99 4.24 9.32
N TYR A 127 2.60 3.73 10.37
CA TYR A 127 1.91 3.28 11.57
C TYR A 127 2.37 4.06 12.79
N ARG A 128 1.45 4.26 13.74
CA ARG A 128 1.86 4.69 15.10
C ARG A 128 2.77 3.64 15.73
N TYR A 129 2.41 2.37 15.54
CA TYR A 129 3.11 1.23 16.11
C TYR A 129 3.22 0.07 15.11
N PRO A 130 4.26 0.09 14.24
CA PRO A 130 4.51 -0.97 13.27
C PRO A 130 4.56 -2.37 13.90
N ALA A 131 4.19 -3.38 13.10
CA ALA A 131 4.12 -4.80 13.49
C ALA A 131 3.07 -5.15 14.56
N ARG A 132 2.25 -4.20 15.02
CA ARG A 132 1.21 -4.43 16.03
C ARG A 132 -0.18 -4.21 15.45
N SER A 133 -0.75 -5.28 14.88
CA SER A 133 -2.00 -5.24 14.10
C SER A 133 -3.13 -4.45 14.75
N LYS A 134 -3.35 -4.59 16.07
CA LYS A 134 -4.38 -3.82 16.80
C LYS A 134 -4.29 -2.31 16.55
N TYR A 135 -3.09 -1.74 16.61
CA TYR A 135 -2.88 -0.31 16.41
C TYR A 135 -2.92 0.05 14.93
N CYS A 136 -2.26 -0.75 14.09
CA CYS A 136 -2.25 -0.54 12.64
C CYS A 136 -3.65 -0.57 12.02
N VAL A 137 -4.55 -1.43 12.53
CA VAL A 137 -5.96 -1.47 12.11
C VAL A 137 -6.69 -0.17 12.47
N ALA A 138 -6.46 0.36 13.68
CA ALA A 138 -7.03 1.64 14.08
C ALA A 138 -6.49 2.80 13.21
N ASP A 139 -5.20 2.77 12.86
CA ASP A 139 -4.57 3.76 11.98
C ASP A 139 -5.21 3.75 10.58
N VAL A 140 -5.51 2.57 10.03
CA VAL A 140 -6.21 2.44 8.74
C VAL A 140 -7.63 3.01 8.82
N TYR A 141 -8.38 2.70 9.88
CA TYR A 141 -9.72 3.26 10.07
C TYR A 141 -9.70 4.78 10.20
N ALA A 142 -8.72 5.34 10.91
CA ALA A 142 -8.52 6.78 11.02
C ALA A 142 -8.20 7.40 9.66
N GLY A 143 -7.32 6.78 8.86
CA GLY A 143 -7.06 7.20 7.49
C GLY A 143 -8.29 7.20 6.59
N MET A 144 -9.10 6.13 6.65
CA MET A 144 -10.37 6.04 5.91
C MET A 144 -11.36 7.13 6.35
N LYS A 145 -11.51 7.35 7.66
CA LYS A 145 -12.38 8.40 8.21
C LYS A 145 -11.90 9.80 7.81
N TYR A 146 -10.60 10.07 7.88
CA TYR A 146 -10.01 11.34 7.45
C TYR A 146 -10.30 11.64 5.97
N LEU A 147 -10.09 10.67 5.10
CA LEU A 147 -10.38 10.80 3.66
C LEU A 147 -11.88 11.00 3.39
N GLN A 148 -12.73 10.30 4.13
CA GLN A 148 -14.18 10.46 4.02
C GLN A 148 -14.65 11.85 4.47
N ASP A 149 -14.22 12.28 5.65
CA ASP A 149 -14.73 13.50 6.27
C ASP A 149 -14.24 14.76 5.56
N LEU A 150 -12.99 14.79 5.09
CA LEU A 150 -12.41 15.98 4.46
C LEU A 150 -12.55 16.01 2.93
N TYR A 151 -12.61 14.85 2.28
CA TYR A 151 -12.58 14.77 0.81
C TYR A 151 -13.79 14.04 0.21
N GLY A 152 -14.70 13.50 1.03
CA GLY A 152 -15.91 12.81 0.55
C GLY A 152 -15.65 11.42 -0.06
N LEU A 153 -14.46 10.87 0.16
CA LEU A 153 -14.01 9.57 -0.35
C LEU A 153 -14.55 8.45 0.55
N ASP A 154 -15.42 7.59 0.03
CA ASP A 154 -16.10 6.54 0.82
C ASP A 154 -15.92 5.13 0.27
N ARG A 155 -15.03 4.96 -0.72
CA ARG A 155 -14.61 3.68 -1.26
C ARG A 155 -13.09 3.56 -1.18
N PHE A 156 -12.57 2.41 -0.77
CA PHE A 156 -11.15 2.25 -0.50
C PHE A 156 -10.56 0.99 -1.12
N VAL A 157 -9.39 1.13 -1.73
CA VAL A 157 -8.54 0.01 -2.13
C VAL A 157 -7.37 -0.04 -1.16
N LEU A 158 -7.19 -1.16 -0.46
CA LEU A 158 -6.14 -1.30 0.54
C LEU A 158 -4.99 -2.16 -0.01
N ILE A 159 -3.78 -1.64 0.07
CA ILE A 159 -2.57 -2.29 -0.45
C ILE A 159 -1.58 -2.47 0.68
N GLY A 160 -1.16 -3.71 0.93
CA GLY A 160 -0.29 -4.03 2.06
C GLY A 160 0.96 -4.80 1.65
N TRP A 161 2.11 -4.40 2.17
CA TRP A 161 3.34 -5.18 2.00
C TRP A 161 3.67 -5.95 3.28
N SER A 162 4.03 -7.23 3.15
CA SER A 162 4.52 -8.02 4.27
C SER A 162 3.49 -8.09 5.40
N PHE A 163 3.86 -7.65 6.61
CA PHE A 163 2.96 -7.44 7.75
C PHE A 163 1.73 -6.59 7.39
N GLY A 164 1.86 -5.59 6.50
CA GLY A 164 0.78 -4.72 6.07
C GLY A 164 -0.44 -5.47 5.52
N GLY A 165 -0.30 -6.74 5.11
CA GLY A 165 -1.45 -7.59 4.78
C GLY A 165 -2.39 -7.89 5.96
N ALA A 166 -1.89 -7.93 7.19
CA ALA A 166 -2.71 -8.13 8.39
C ALA A 166 -3.79 -7.03 8.57
N PRO A 167 -3.43 -5.73 8.64
CA PRO A 167 -4.42 -4.68 8.70
C PRO A 167 -5.27 -4.59 7.41
N VAL A 168 -4.70 -4.81 6.22
CA VAL A 168 -5.46 -4.85 4.94
C VAL A 168 -6.62 -5.84 5.01
N PHE A 169 -6.33 -7.10 5.36
CA PHE A 169 -7.35 -8.14 5.37
C PHE A 169 -8.28 -8.04 6.58
N THR A 170 -7.79 -7.57 7.73
CA THR A 170 -8.64 -7.32 8.90
C THR A 170 -9.69 -6.25 8.61
N VAL A 171 -9.27 -5.08 8.09
CA VAL A 171 -10.18 -3.99 7.75
C VAL A 171 -11.05 -4.36 6.55
N GLY A 172 -10.46 -4.89 5.48
CA GLY A 172 -11.18 -5.28 4.27
C GLY A 172 -12.26 -6.34 4.54
N GLY A 173 -11.98 -7.30 5.40
CA GLY A 173 -12.96 -8.31 5.81
C GLY A 173 -14.10 -7.80 6.69
N ALA A 174 -13.94 -6.61 7.30
CA ALA A 174 -14.91 -6.04 8.25
C ALA A 174 -15.69 -4.84 7.70
N ASP A 175 -15.11 -4.05 6.80
CA ASP A 175 -15.69 -2.80 6.30
C ASP A 175 -16.07 -2.93 4.82
N GLN A 176 -17.33 -2.63 4.49
CA GLN A 176 -17.87 -2.71 3.13
C GLN A 176 -17.42 -1.56 2.22
N ARG A 177 -16.89 -0.46 2.80
CA ARG A 177 -16.27 0.63 2.02
C ARG A 177 -14.99 0.18 1.33
N VAL A 178 -14.34 -0.90 1.81
CA VAL A 178 -13.19 -1.48 1.13
C VAL A 178 -13.68 -2.28 -0.07
N VAL A 179 -13.30 -1.85 -1.27
CA VAL A 179 -13.78 -2.39 -2.56
C VAL A 179 -12.78 -3.31 -3.24
N GLY A 180 -11.54 -3.36 -2.77
CA GLY A 180 -10.50 -4.28 -3.25
C GLY A 180 -9.30 -4.29 -2.33
N CYS A 181 -8.56 -5.40 -2.33
CA CYS A 181 -7.33 -5.53 -1.54
C CYS A 181 -6.20 -6.11 -2.39
N ALA A 182 -4.99 -5.59 -2.26
CA ALA A 182 -3.82 -6.26 -2.81
C ALA A 182 -2.71 -6.38 -1.77
N THR A 183 -1.85 -7.37 -1.95
CA THR A 183 -0.66 -7.48 -1.12
C THR A 183 0.58 -7.89 -1.88
N VAL A 184 1.72 -7.36 -1.45
CA VAL A 184 3.05 -7.82 -1.83
C VAL A 184 3.63 -8.62 -0.66
N ALA A 185 4.11 -9.84 -0.92
CA ALA A 185 4.81 -10.68 0.05
C ALA A 185 4.11 -10.84 1.41
N SER A 186 2.78 -10.98 1.43
CA SER A 186 2.02 -10.94 2.69
C SER A 186 2.28 -12.15 3.60
N GLN A 187 2.21 -11.90 4.91
CA GLN A 187 2.14 -12.96 5.92
C GLN A 187 0.74 -13.61 5.99
N THR A 188 0.65 -14.73 6.72
CA THR A 188 -0.65 -15.40 7.00
C THR A 188 -1.20 -15.11 8.39
N ALA A 189 -0.40 -14.51 9.28
CA ALA A 189 -0.87 -14.14 10.60
C ALA A 189 -1.82 -12.94 10.53
N GLU A 190 -2.94 -13.04 11.25
CA GLU A 190 -3.94 -11.97 11.39
C GLU A 190 -4.59 -11.54 10.05
N THR A 191 -4.69 -12.46 9.09
CA THR A 191 -5.27 -12.20 7.76
C THR A 191 -6.60 -12.94 7.49
N GLU A 192 -7.22 -13.55 8.51
CA GLU A 192 -8.45 -14.33 8.36
C GLU A 192 -9.62 -13.56 7.72
N GLY A 193 -9.60 -12.22 7.79
CA GLY A 193 -10.58 -11.37 7.12
C GLY A 193 -10.65 -11.53 5.60
N ILE A 194 -9.61 -12.07 4.95
CA ILE A 194 -9.64 -12.38 3.51
C ILE A 194 -10.80 -13.31 3.11
N ARG A 195 -11.25 -14.20 4.02
CA ARG A 195 -12.38 -15.11 3.79
C ARG A 195 -13.72 -14.38 3.62
N LYS A 196 -13.80 -13.13 4.07
CA LYS A 196 -14.98 -12.26 4.01
C LYS A 196 -14.90 -11.23 2.87
N LEU A 197 -13.81 -11.24 2.09
CA LEU A 197 -13.68 -10.33 0.95
C LEU A 197 -14.57 -10.68 -0.25
N PRO A 198 -14.73 -11.95 -0.66
CA PRO A 198 -15.51 -12.27 -1.85
C PRO A 198 -16.92 -11.63 -1.83
N PRO A 199 -17.38 -11.06 -2.96
CA PRO A 199 -16.78 -11.14 -4.30
C PRO A 199 -15.72 -10.06 -4.61
N ARG A 200 -15.35 -9.21 -3.64
CA ARG A 200 -14.45 -8.08 -3.87
C ARG A 200 -13.07 -8.54 -4.34
N PRO A 201 -12.47 -7.90 -5.37
CA PRO A 201 -11.25 -8.37 -6.00
C PRO A 201 -10.04 -8.39 -5.05
N VAL A 202 -9.18 -9.40 -5.24
CA VAL A 202 -7.90 -9.54 -4.55
C VAL A 202 -6.74 -9.81 -5.51
N LEU A 203 -5.62 -9.11 -5.32
CA LEU A 203 -4.35 -9.37 -6.00
C LEU A 203 -3.26 -9.73 -4.99
N LEU A 204 -2.59 -10.86 -5.19
CA LEU A 204 -1.50 -11.35 -4.35
C LEU A 204 -0.23 -11.45 -5.18
N LEU A 205 0.81 -10.73 -4.79
CA LEU A 205 2.13 -10.73 -5.44
C LEU A 205 3.15 -11.32 -4.46
N HIS A 206 4.05 -12.19 -4.91
CA HIS A 206 5.09 -12.76 -4.04
C HIS A 206 6.32 -13.21 -4.82
N GLY A 207 7.53 -13.01 -4.30
CA GLY A 207 8.75 -13.55 -4.88
C GLY A 207 8.99 -14.99 -4.41
N THR A 208 9.33 -15.92 -5.29
CA THR A 208 9.62 -17.31 -4.87
C THR A 208 10.97 -17.46 -4.18
N GLY A 209 11.84 -16.45 -4.32
CA GLY A 209 13.13 -16.32 -3.63
C GLY A 209 13.07 -15.59 -2.29
N ASP A 210 11.88 -15.20 -1.82
CA ASP A 210 11.65 -14.51 -0.55
C ASP A 210 12.17 -15.34 0.64
N ARG A 211 13.13 -14.77 1.37
CA ARG A 211 13.76 -15.40 2.54
C ARG A 211 13.19 -14.92 3.86
N THR A 212 12.33 -13.90 3.84
CA THR A 212 11.66 -13.34 5.00
C THR A 212 10.35 -14.07 5.25
N LEU A 213 9.48 -14.16 4.25
CA LEU A 213 8.21 -14.88 4.29
C LEU A 213 8.12 -15.87 3.13
N SER A 214 7.67 -17.09 3.39
CA SER A 214 7.51 -18.06 2.28
C SER A 214 6.36 -17.61 1.36
N TYR A 215 6.56 -17.72 0.04
CA TYR A 215 5.50 -17.49 -0.96
C TYR A 215 4.27 -18.38 -0.77
N ALA A 216 4.40 -19.51 -0.07
CA ALA A 216 3.29 -20.34 0.39
C ALA A 216 2.27 -19.56 1.23
N CYS A 217 2.66 -18.43 1.83
CA CYS A 217 1.73 -17.50 2.47
C CYS A 217 0.72 -16.94 1.48
N SER A 218 1.15 -16.45 0.32
CA SER A 218 0.26 -15.95 -0.72
C SER A 218 -0.58 -17.07 -1.35
N GLU A 219 -0.02 -18.27 -1.54
CA GLU A 219 -0.81 -19.44 -1.98
C GLU A 219 -1.92 -19.79 -0.98
N ARG A 220 -1.60 -19.77 0.31
CA ARG A 220 -2.58 -20.01 1.38
C ARG A 220 -3.66 -18.93 1.39
N LEU A 221 -3.29 -17.65 1.28
CA LEU A 221 -4.25 -16.54 1.18
C LEU A 221 -5.16 -16.70 -0.04
N TYR A 222 -4.59 -17.04 -1.20
CA TYR A 222 -5.35 -17.32 -2.42
C TYR A 222 -6.38 -18.43 -2.19
N ALA A 223 -5.98 -19.53 -1.55
CA ALA A 223 -6.88 -20.62 -1.18
C ALA A 223 -7.95 -20.19 -0.17
N MET A 224 -7.58 -19.41 0.86
CA MET A 224 -8.49 -18.89 1.88
C MET A 224 -9.56 -17.96 1.32
N TYR A 225 -9.24 -17.16 0.30
CA TYR A 225 -10.21 -16.31 -0.40
C TYR A 225 -11.34 -17.13 -1.05
N GLY A 226 -11.06 -18.33 -1.55
CA GLY A 226 -12.04 -19.19 -2.22
C GLY A 226 -12.32 -18.78 -3.68
N ASP A 227 -13.47 -19.17 -4.23
CA ASP A 227 -13.79 -19.07 -5.67
C ASP A 227 -14.96 -18.13 -5.99
N LYS A 228 -15.52 -17.47 -4.97
CA LYS A 228 -16.74 -16.63 -5.09
C LYS A 228 -16.48 -15.21 -5.60
N GLY A 229 -15.31 -14.92 -6.14
CA GLY A 229 -14.93 -13.58 -6.58
C GLY A 229 -13.66 -13.55 -7.43
N SER A 230 -13.19 -12.34 -7.74
CA SER A 230 -11.99 -12.14 -8.56
C SER A 230 -10.72 -12.24 -7.71
N ARG A 231 -9.92 -13.29 -7.89
CA ARG A 231 -8.60 -13.42 -7.26
C ARG A 231 -7.51 -13.64 -8.29
N GLN A 232 -6.37 -12.99 -8.09
CA GLN A 232 -5.14 -13.21 -8.86
C GLN A 232 -3.98 -13.46 -7.90
N LEU A 233 -3.13 -14.41 -8.26
CA LEU A 233 -1.87 -14.68 -7.60
C LEU A 233 -0.77 -14.66 -8.66
N GLU A 234 0.24 -13.83 -8.44
CA GLU A 234 1.46 -13.76 -9.25
C GLU A 234 2.66 -14.13 -8.38
N LEU A 235 3.42 -15.12 -8.86
CA LEU A 235 4.64 -15.58 -8.21
C LEU A 235 5.84 -15.23 -9.10
N PHE A 236 6.69 -14.31 -8.64
CA PHE A 236 7.86 -13.85 -9.36
C PHE A 236 9.04 -14.79 -9.11
N ASP A 237 9.47 -15.49 -10.14
CA ASP A 237 10.50 -16.52 -10.01
C ASP A 237 11.84 -15.95 -9.51
N GLY A 238 12.36 -16.52 -8.42
CA GLY A 238 13.62 -16.15 -7.79
C GLY A 238 13.64 -14.77 -7.11
N ASP A 239 12.56 -14.00 -7.18
CA ASP A 239 12.55 -12.63 -6.65
C ASP A 239 12.42 -12.60 -5.12
N SER A 240 12.84 -11.49 -4.52
CA SER A 240 12.95 -11.32 -3.07
C SER A 240 11.66 -10.85 -2.41
N HIS A 241 11.70 -10.70 -1.08
CA HIS A 241 10.61 -10.19 -0.26
C HIS A 241 10.02 -8.84 -0.71
N ALA A 242 10.84 -7.99 -1.31
CA ALA A 242 10.43 -6.67 -1.81
C ALA A 242 10.22 -6.63 -3.34
N LEU A 243 10.22 -7.78 -4.02
CA LEU A 243 10.11 -7.89 -5.48
C LEU A 243 11.11 -7.03 -6.24
N THR A 244 12.36 -7.08 -5.81
CA THR A 244 13.36 -6.10 -6.26
C THR A 244 13.85 -6.31 -7.67
N GLY A 245 13.75 -7.54 -8.19
CA GLY A 245 14.04 -7.84 -9.59
C GLY A 245 12.90 -7.47 -10.53
N ASN A 246 11.67 -7.37 -10.01
CA ASN A 246 10.45 -7.12 -10.81
C ASN A 246 9.63 -5.94 -10.26
N ALA A 247 10.29 -4.96 -9.63
CA ALA A 247 9.60 -3.87 -8.93
C ALA A 247 8.70 -3.05 -9.88
N ALA A 248 9.15 -2.78 -11.11
CA ALA A 248 8.37 -2.06 -12.11
C ALA A 248 7.14 -2.86 -12.57
N THR A 249 7.29 -4.17 -12.80
CA THR A 249 6.18 -5.06 -13.18
C THR A 249 5.15 -5.14 -12.05
N ALA A 250 5.60 -5.37 -10.81
CA ALA A 250 4.74 -5.42 -9.64
C ALA A 250 4.00 -4.10 -9.42
N GLU A 251 4.67 -2.95 -9.59
CA GLU A 251 4.05 -1.63 -9.55
C GLU A 251 2.96 -1.49 -10.62
N GLY A 252 3.23 -1.90 -11.86
CA GLY A 252 2.25 -1.84 -12.95
C GLY A 252 0.99 -2.65 -12.63
N MET A 253 1.16 -3.87 -12.12
CA MET A 253 0.04 -4.73 -11.70
C MET A 253 -0.78 -4.11 -10.57
N LEU A 254 -0.14 -3.48 -9.59
CA LEU A 254 -0.82 -2.77 -8.51
C LEU A 254 -1.58 -1.55 -9.04
N CYS A 255 -0.97 -0.77 -9.93
CA CYS A 255 -1.58 0.41 -10.54
C CYS A 255 -2.87 0.04 -11.30
N GLU A 256 -2.79 -0.96 -12.18
CA GLU A 256 -3.95 -1.44 -12.95
C GLU A 256 -5.02 -2.07 -12.06
N PHE A 257 -4.62 -2.82 -11.02
CA PHE A 257 -5.57 -3.38 -10.05
C PHE A 257 -6.34 -2.28 -9.32
N ILE A 258 -5.66 -1.25 -8.83
CA ILE A 258 -6.28 -0.11 -8.13
C ILE A 258 -7.19 0.65 -9.09
N ALA A 259 -6.71 0.94 -10.30
CA ALA A 259 -7.50 1.62 -11.33
C ALA A 259 -8.79 0.87 -11.65
N LYS A 260 -8.70 -0.45 -11.86
CA LYS A 260 -9.87 -1.31 -12.07
C LYS A 260 -10.85 -1.28 -10.89
N CYS A 261 -10.36 -1.32 -9.65
CA CYS A 261 -11.23 -1.24 -8.47
C CYS A 261 -11.93 0.12 -8.33
N ALA A 262 -11.28 1.20 -8.79
CA ALA A 262 -11.83 2.55 -8.84
C ALA A 262 -12.73 2.79 -10.07
N GLY A 263 -12.79 1.85 -11.01
CA GLY A 263 -13.51 2.01 -12.28
C GLY A 263 -12.84 3.01 -13.22
N VAL A 264 -11.52 3.22 -13.09
CA VAL A 264 -10.73 4.04 -14.00
C VAL A 264 -10.17 3.13 -15.10
N GLU A 265 -10.52 3.42 -16.35
CA GLU A 265 -9.97 2.70 -17.50
C GLU A 265 -8.53 3.14 -17.78
N VAL A 266 -7.66 2.15 -17.99
CA VAL A 266 -6.26 2.35 -18.40
C VAL A 266 -6.12 1.80 -19.81
N ASP A 267 -6.22 2.69 -20.79
CA ASP A 267 -5.95 2.35 -22.18
C ASP A 267 -4.44 2.18 -22.46
N ASP A 268 -4.09 1.76 -23.68
CA ASP A 268 -2.69 1.52 -24.07
C ASP A 268 -1.82 2.79 -24.02
N GLY A 269 -2.43 3.98 -24.17
CA GLY A 269 -1.75 5.27 -24.05
C GLY A 269 -1.36 5.53 -22.60
N LEU A 270 -2.34 5.51 -21.69
CA LEU A 270 -2.12 5.68 -20.25
C LEU A 270 -1.21 4.59 -19.68
N ARG A 271 -1.30 3.35 -20.17
CA ARG A 271 -0.38 2.29 -19.78
C ARG A 271 1.06 2.69 -20.07
N ARG A 272 1.34 3.13 -21.29
CA ARG A 272 2.69 3.52 -21.72
C ARG A 272 3.20 4.79 -21.04
N GLU A 273 2.34 5.79 -20.92
CA GLU A 273 2.72 7.13 -20.47
C GLU A 273 2.78 7.25 -18.94
N VAL A 274 1.94 6.50 -18.22
CA VAL A 274 1.80 6.61 -16.76
C VAL A 274 2.21 5.32 -16.07
N VAL A 275 1.62 4.19 -16.43
CA VAL A 275 1.83 2.92 -15.68
C VAL A 275 3.27 2.43 -15.82
N GLU A 276 3.82 2.48 -17.04
CA GLU A 276 5.17 2.02 -17.38
C GLU A 276 6.26 3.07 -17.06
N ALA A 277 5.89 4.30 -16.67
CA ALA A 277 6.87 5.35 -16.39
C ALA A 277 7.75 4.99 -15.19
N GLU A 278 9.07 4.96 -15.37
CA GLU A 278 10.00 4.63 -14.28
C GLU A 278 10.35 5.89 -13.47
N LEU A 279 9.77 6.05 -12.28
CA LEU A 279 10.00 7.25 -11.43
C LEU A 279 11.02 7.04 -10.30
N VAL A 280 11.41 5.80 -10.07
CA VAL A 280 12.43 5.39 -9.07
C VAL A 280 13.36 4.40 -9.75
N GLY A 281 14.65 4.76 -9.87
CA GLY A 281 15.64 3.87 -10.46
C GLY A 281 16.07 2.75 -9.51
N ASP A 282 16.48 1.60 -10.07
CA ASP A 282 16.86 0.42 -9.28
C ASP A 282 18.00 0.68 -8.28
N GLY A 283 18.94 1.57 -8.62
CA GLY A 283 20.04 1.97 -7.74
C GLY A 283 19.62 2.83 -6.55
N GLU A 284 18.40 3.36 -6.52
CA GLU A 284 17.93 4.31 -5.51
C GLU A 284 16.96 3.69 -4.49
N ARG A 285 16.32 2.56 -4.85
CA ARG A 285 15.23 1.93 -4.09
C ARG A 285 15.60 1.67 -2.63
N ASP A 286 16.75 1.04 -2.38
CA ASP A 286 17.18 0.69 -1.02
C ASP A 286 17.33 1.92 -0.13
N GLU A 287 17.92 3.00 -0.66
CA GLU A 287 18.14 4.22 0.10
C GLU A 287 16.82 4.95 0.38
N LEU A 288 15.92 4.96 -0.59
CA LEU A 288 14.57 5.50 -0.41
C LEU A 288 13.77 4.72 0.63
N MET A 289 13.88 3.39 0.66
CA MET A 289 13.26 2.55 1.70
C MET A 289 13.84 2.84 3.10
N ARG A 290 15.16 3.04 3.23
CA ARG A 290 15.76 3.43 4.52
C ARG A 290 15.25 4.79 4.99
N ARG A 291 15.27 5.80 4.10
CA ARG A 291 14.77 7.15 4.38
C ARG A 291 13.27 7.19 4.64
N GLY A 292 12.53 6.27 4.02
CA GLY A 292 11.10 6.07 4.20
C GLY A 292 10.70 5.36 5.48
N GLY A 293 11.65 4.76 6.20
CA GLY A 293 11.41 4.01 7.44
C GLY A 293 11.04 2.54 7.22
N ASP A 294 10.94 2.09 5.97
CA ASP A 294 10.45 0.78 5.58
C ASP A 294 11.37 -0.38 6.02
N LEU A 295 12.67 -0.14 6.14
CA LEU A 295 13.67 -1.15 6.55
C LEU A 295 14.04 -1.09 8.04
N ARG A 296 13.13 -0.59 8.90
CA ARG A 296 13.30 -0.60 10.36
C ARG A 296 12.87 -1.93 10.96
N GLY A 297 13.35 -2.22 12.17
CA GLY A 297 12.87 -3.37 12.95
C GLY A 297 13.16 -4.73 12.28
N PRO A 298 12.17 -5.65 12.24
CA PRO A 298 12.36 -6.98 11.66
C PRO A 298 12.29 -7.01 10.13
N GLU A 299 11.87 -5.92 9.49
CA GLU A 299 11.68 -5.86 8.03
C GLU A 299 13.02 -5.93 7.28
N ARG A 300 13.08 -6.73 6.22
CA ARG A 300 14.26 -6.87 5.36
C ARG A 300 13.86 -7.01 3.90
N ARG A 301 14.79 -6.70 2.99
CA ARG A 301 14.59 -6.84 1.54
C ARG A 301 14.66 -8.29 1.05
N GLU A 302 15.46 -9.12 1.74
CA GLU A 302 15.85 -10.48 1.32
C GLU A 302 14.76 -11.52 1.54
#